data_AF-A0A6C0KF82-F1
#
_entry.id   AF-A0A6C0KF82-F1
#
_cell.length_a   1.000
_cell.length_b   1.000
_cell.length_c   1.000
_cell.angle_alpha   90.00
_cell.angle_beta   90.00
_cell.angle_gamma   90.00
#
_symmetry.space_group_name_H-M   'P 1'
#
loop_
_entity.id
_entity.type
_entity.pdbx_description
1 polymer ?
#
loop_
_entity_poly.entity_id
_entity_poly.type
_entity_poly.pdbx_seq_one_letter_code
_entity_poly.pdbx_strand_id
1 'polypeptide(L)'
;MFEKLQKYWNEYGLELLAGISVVVIVILFFINLITNRQGSYTNAKRVPTTSNSFPSTDPNFKFKEHTPQDSKLEIRAKIVLENIFKRPFVKIRPDFLRNEVTGYNLEIDLYNDELKLGIEVQGDQHYKFIPFFHRNKDAFTKQRYRDEMKKMKCREEGIMLIEIPYKVGEDGLKPYLVDQLRMAGYLL
;
A
#
# COMPACT_ATOMS: atom_id res chain seq x y z
N MET A 1 -32.07 33.91 -38.80
CA MET A 1 -32.39 33.00 -37.67
C MET A 1 -31.14 32.71 -36.83
N PHE A 2 -30.02 32.35 -37.47
CA PHE A 2 -28.73 32.12 -36.82
C PHE A 2 -28.14 33.33 -36.07
N GLU A 3 -28.21 34.54 -36.62
CA GLU A 3 -27.62 35.73 -35.97
C GLU A 3 -28.30 36.11 -34.65
N LYS A 4 -29.63 35.92 -34.57
CA LYS A 4 -30.38 36.12 -33.32
C LYS A 4 -29.96 35.10 -32.26
N LEU A 5 -29.73 33.86 -32.67
CA LEU A 5 -29.29 32.78 -31.78
C LEU A 5 -27.87 33.05 -31.24
N GLN A 6 -26.97 33.54 -32.10
CA GLN A 6 -25.59 33.85 -31.74
C GLN A 6 -25.50 35.07 -30.81
N LYS A 7 -26.35 36.08 -31.02
CA LYS A 7 -26.47 37.21 -30.10
C LYS A 7 -26.95 36.77 -28.72
N TYR A 8 -27.99 35.93 -28.66
CA TYR A 8 -28.50 35.35 -27.41
C TYR A 8 -27.44 34.50 -26.69
N TRP A 9 -26.68 33.69 -27.43
CA TRP A 9 -25.61 32.86 -26.86
C TRP A 9 -24.46 33.69 -26.28
N ASN A 10 -24.07 34.78 -26.96
CA ASN A 10 -23.02 35.66 -26.45
C ASN A 10 -23.45 36.47 -25.21
N GLU A 11 -24.75 36.74 -25.07
CA GLU A 11 -25.30 37.53 -23.96
C GLU A 11 -25.61 36.66 -22.73
N TYR A 12 -26.15 35.44 -22.91
CA TYR A 12 -26.63 34.59 -21.80
C TYR A 12 -26.08 33.16 -21.79
N GLY A 13 -25.21 32.79 -22.73
CA GLY A 13 -24.75 31.41 -22.90
C GLY A 13 -24.01 30.86 -21.68
N LEU A 14 -23.20 31.69 -21.01
CA LEU A 14 -22.49 31.30 -19.79
C LEU A 14 -23.43 31.09 -18.61
N GLU A 15 -24.43 31.97 -18.44
CA GLU A 15 -25.42 31.85 -17.37
C GLU A 15 -26.30 30.62 -17.57
N LEU A 16 -26.65 30.32 -18.82
CA LEU A 16 -27.42 29.14 -19.18
C LEU A 16 -26.62 27.85 -18.93
N LEU A 17 -25.33 27.82 -19.27
CA LEU A 17 -24.42 26.71 -18.97
C LEU A 17 -24.22 26.51 -17.47
N ALA A 18 -24.03 27.59 -16.72
CA ALA A 18 -23.91 27.55 -15.26
C ALA A 18 -25.20 27.03 -14.61
N GLY A 19 -26.36 27.53 -15.05
CA GLY A 19 -27.67 27.07 -14.60
C GLY A 19 -27.89 25.58 -14.86
N ILE A 20 -27.58 25.09 -16.07
CA ILE A 20 -27.67 23.66 -16.40
C ILE A 20 -26.73 22.84 -15.51
N SER A 21 -25.50 23.32 -15.28
CA SER A 21 -24.52 22.62 -14.44
C SER A 21 -24.99 22.47 -12.99
N VAL A 22 -25.56 23.53 -12.41
CA VAL A 22 -26.13 23.48 -11.06
C VAL A 22 -27.30 22.50 -10.99
N VAL A 23 -28.19 22.53 -11.99
CA VAL A 23 -29.33 21.58 -12.06
C VAL A 23 -28.85 20.13 -12.15
N VAL A 24 -27.84 19.84 -12.96
CA VAL A 24 -27.24 18.50 -13.06
C VAL A 24 -26.64 18.06 -11.72
N ILE A 25 -25.90 18.93 -11.03
CA ILE A 25 -25.33 18.63 -9.71
C ILE A 25 -26.43 18.32 -8.69
N VAL A 26 -27.51 19.11 -8.67
CA VAL A 26 -28.65 18.90 -7.78
C VAL A 26 -29.36 17.58 -8.09
N ILE A 27 -29.57 17.26 -9.37
CA ILE A 27 -30.15 15.96 -9.80
C ILE A 27 -29.26 14.81 -9.34
N LEU A 28 -27.94 14.89 -9.54
CA LEU A 28 -27.01 13.86 -9.09
C LEU A 28 -27.01 13.71 -7.56
N PHE A 29 -27.12 14.82 -6.82
CA PHE A 29 -27.23 14.81 -5.36
C PHE A 29 -28.50 14.11 -4.89
N PHE A 30 -29.65 14.39 -5.50
CA PHE A 30 -30.92 13.72 -5.16
C PHE A 30 -30.95 12.26 -5.60
N ILE A 31 -30.39 11.91 -6.76
CA ILE A 31 -30.19 10.53 -7.16
C ILE A 31 -29.34 9.80 -6.12
N ASN A 32 -28.25 10.41 -5.63
CA ASN A 32 -27.41 9.82 -4.58
C ASN A 32 -28.19 9.66 -3.26
N LEU A 33 -28.97 10.67 -2.87
CA LEU A 33 -29.79 10.66 -1.65
C LEU A 33 -30.86 9.55 -1.68
N ILE A 34 -31.52 9.34 -2.82
CA ILE A 34 -32.59 8.35 -2.98
C ILE A 34 -32.04 6.94 -3.20
N THR A 35 -30.95 6.81 -3.96
CA THR A 35 -30.43 5.49 -4.32
C THR A 35 -29.60 4.84 -3.21
N ASN A 36 -29.25 5.57 -2.15
CA ASN A 36 -28.47 5.10 -0.99
C ASN A 36 -27.27 4.22 -1.42
N ARG A 37 -26.72 4.50 -2.61
CA ARG A 37 -25.63 3.75 -3.20
C ARG A 37 -24.38 4.21 -2.50
N GLN A 38 -23.92 3.43 -1.53
CA GLN A 38 -22.56 3.56 -1.03
C GLN A 38 -21.61 3.49 -2.23
N GLY A 39 -20.79 4.54 -2.42
CA GLY A 39 -19.81 4.57 -3.49
C GLY A 39 -18.89 3.34 -3.43
N SER A 40 -18.48 2.83 -4.60
CA SER A 40 -17.67 1.61 -4.69
C SER A 40 -16.28 1.71 -4.02
N TYR A 41 -15.89 2.90 -3.54
CA TYR A 41 -14.63 3.11 -2.82
C TYR A 41 -14.62 2.59 -1.38
N THR A 42 -15.77 2.18 -0.82
CA THR A 42 -15.84 1.65 0.56
C THR A 42 -16.12 0.15 0.64
N ASN A 43 -16.18 -0.57 -0.48
CA ASN A 43 -16.46 -2.01 -0.52
C ASN A 43 -15.20 -2.85 -0.75
N ALA A 44 -14.11 -2.56 -0.04
CA ALA A 44 -13.17 -3.62 0.29
C ALA A 44 -13.90 -4.55 1.27
N LYS A 45 -14.33 -5.72 0.79
CA LYS A 45 -14.88 -6.80 1.63
C LYS A 45 -14.03 -6.88 2.89
N ARG A 46 -14.63 -6.62 4.05
CA ARG A 46 -13.98 -6.82 5.35
C ARG A 46 -13.53 -8.28 5.39
N VAL A 47 -12.24 -8.50 5.18
CA VAL A 47 -11.60 -9.75 5.58
C VAL A 47 -11.90 -9.89 7.06
N PRO A 48 -12.42 -11.03 7.54
CA PRO A 48 -12.68 -11.19 8.96
C PRO A 48 -11.36 -10.96 9.69
N THR A 49 -11.29 -9.89 10.48
CA THR A 49 -10.22 -9.69 11.46
C THR A 49 -10.40 -10.79 12.49
N THR A 50 -9.76 -11.94 12.27
CA THR A 50 -9.48 -12.86 13.37
C THR A 50 -8.55 -12.11 14.31
N SER A 51 -9.14 -11.49 15.34
CA SER A 51 -8.46 -10.96 16.51
C SER A 51 -7.84 -12.12 17.32
N ASN A 52 -6.88 -12.80 16.72
CA ASN A 52 -5.95 -13.60 17.50
C ASN A 52 -4.95 -12.60 18.08
N SER A 53 -5.12 -12.31 19.38
CA SER A 53 -4.20 -11.55 20.21
C SER A 53 -2.75 -11.73 19.79
N PHE A 54 -2.09 -10.65 19.38
CA PHE A 54 -0.70 -10.63 18.94
C PHE A 54 0.23 -11.25 20.01
N PRO A 55 0.97 -12.32 19.71
CA PRO A 55 1.99 -12.83 20.60
C PRO A 55 3.29 -12.06 20.34
N SER A 56 3.44 -10.87 20.92
CA SER A 56 4.76 -10.33 21.28
C SER A 56 4.60 -9.12 22.18
N THR A 57 5.14 -9.25 23.39
CA THR A 57 5.17 -8.24 24.45
C THR A 57 6.45 -7.40 24.43
N ASP A 58 7.28 -7.48 23.38
CA ASP A 58 8.54 -6.77 23.31
C ASP A 58 8.30 -5.26 23.08
N PRO A 59 8.61 -4.40 24.07
CA PRO A 59 8.39 -2.96 23.97
C PRO A 59 9.24 -2.28 22.89
N ASN A 60 10.26 -2.95 22.32
CA ASN A 60 11.12 -2.40 21.28
C ASN A 60 10.48 -2.43 19.87
N PHE A 61 9.30 -3.04 19.72
CA PHE A 61 8.59 -3.09 18.45
C PHE A 61 7.36 -2.19 18.46
N LYS A 62 7.37 -1.16 17.59
CA LYS A 62 6.17 -0.37 17.29
C LYS A 62 5.35 -1.09 16.24
N PHE A 63 4.29 -1.78 16.68
CA PHE A 63 3.36 -2.52 15.83
C PHE A 63 2.35 -1.62 15.13
N LYS A 64 2.02 -1.95 13.88
CA LYS A 64 0.92 -1.32 13.14
C LYS A 64 0.08 -2.39 12.44
N GLU A 65 -1.24 -2.30 12.61
CA GLU A 65 -2.18 -3.15 11.87
C GLU A 65 -2.25 -2.75 10.40
N HIS A 66 -2.55 -3.74 9.56
CA HIS A 66 -2.80 -3.50 8.14
C HIS A 66 -4.19 -2.91 7.95
N THR A 67 -4.30 -1.96 7.04
CA THR A 67 -5.52 -1.24 6.73
C THR A 67 -5.91 -1.47 5.27
N PRO A 68 -7.18 -1.28 4.87
CA PRO A 68 -7.60 -1.42 3.47
C PRO A 68 -6.87 -0.50 2.48
N GLN A 69 -6.15 0.51 2.97
CA GLN A 69 -5.34 1.42 2.18
C GLN A 69 -3.96 0.85 1.81
N ASP A 70 -3.56 -0.26 2.42
CA ASP A 70 -2.30 -0.95 2.08
C ASP A 70 -2.38 -1.59 0.69
N SER A 71 -1.22 -1.89 0.11
CA SER A 71 -1.18 -2.41 -1.25
C SER A 71 -1.88 -3.77 -1.34
N LYS A 72 -2.63 -4.02 -2.42
CA LYS A 72 -3.30 -5.30 -2.63
C LYS A 72 -2.32 -6.48 -2.56
N LEU A 73 -1.12 -6.29 -3.09
CA LEU A 73 -0.05 -7.28 -3.11
C LEU A 73 0.44 -7.61 -1.68
N GLU A 74 0.60 -6.61 -0.83
CA GLU A 74 0.99 -6.77 0.58
C GLU A 74 -0.09 -7.47 1.39
N ILE A 75 -1.36 -7.05 1.25
CA ILE A 75 -2.49 -7.73 1.90
C ILE A 75 -2.56 -9.19 1.45
N ARG A 76 -2.34 -9.45 0.15
CA ARG A 76 -2.34 -10.82 -0.38
C ARG A 76 -1.15 -11.63 0.16
N ALA A 77 0.03 -11.04 0.25
CA ALA A 77 1.23 -11.68 0.80
C ALA A 77 1.00 -12.06 2.26
N LYS A 78 0.45 -11.15 3.06
CA LYS A 78 0.04 -11.42 4.46
C LYS A 78 -0.85 -12.65 4.56
N ILE A 79 -1.95 -12.66 3.80
CA ILE A 79 -2.91 -13.78 3.80
C ILE A 79 -2.21 -15.10 3.44
N VAL A 80 -1.32 -15.10 2.44
CA VAL A 80 -0.58 -16.30 2.05
C VAL A 80 0.33 -16.80 3.18
N LEU A 81 1.10 -15.90 3.80
CA LEU A 81 2.04 -16.24 4.87
C LEU A 81 1.33 -16.73 6.13
N GLU A 82 0.28 -16.04 6.57
CA GLU A 82 -0.52 -16.45 7.73
C GLU A 82 -1.22 -17.79 7.48
N ASN A 83 -1.61 -18.08 6.23
CA ASN A 83 -2.15 -19.38 5.87
C ASN A 83 -1.12 -20.50 5.90
N ILE A 84 0.13 -20.23 5.49
CA ILE A 84 1.23 -21.20 5.47
C ILE A 84 1.70 -21.49 6.90
N PHE A 85 2.03 -20.45 7.66
CA PHE A 85 2.67 -20.60 8.97
C PHE A 85 1.68 -20.71 10.14
N LYS A 86 0.41 -20.35 9.93
CA LYS A 86 -0.60 -20.24 11.02
C LYS A 86 -0.16 -19.29 12.14
N ARG A 87 0.64 -18.27 11.79
CA ARG A 87 1.16 -17.22 12.69
C ARG A 87 0.85 -15.85 12.09
N PRO A 88 0.66 -14.80 12.92
CA PRO A 88 0.38 -13.46 12.43
C PRO A 88 1.62 -12.81 11.81
N PHE A 89 1.41 -11.97 10.79
CA PHE A 89 2.43 -11.09 10.22
C PHE A 89 2.00 -9.62 10.35
N VAL A 90 2.90 -8.79 10.88
CA VAL A 90 2.60 -7.40 11.28
C VAL A 90 3.60 -6.40 10.74
N LYS A 91 3.16 -5.14 10.58
CA LYS A 91 4.08 -4.03 10.28
C LYS A 91 4.83 -3.65 11.55
N ILE A 92 6.14 -3.45 11.43
CA ILE A 92 6.97 -3.00 12.55
C ILE A 92 7.92 -1.89 12.13
N ARG A 93 8.28 -1.02 13.09
CA ARG A 93 9.35 -0.01 12.95
C ARG A 93 10.37 -0.16 14.08
N PRO A 94 11.19 -1.21 14.05
CA PRO A 94 12.05 -1.58 15.18
C PRO A 94 13.21 -0.58 15.34
N ASP A 95 13.70 -0.46 16.57
CA ASP A 95 14.76 0.50 16.91
C ASP A 95 16.11 0.20 16.24
N PHE A 96 16.42 -1.07 15.96
CA PHE A 96 17.62 -1.41 15.19
C PHE A 96 17.57 -0.83 13.77
N LEU A 97 16.38 -0.69 13.17
CA LEU A 97 16.19 -0.06 11.85
C LEU A 97 16.20 1.47 11.88
N ARG A 98 16.74 2.10 12.92
CA ARG A 98 16.91 3.56 12.95
C ARG A 98 17.77 4.05 11.80
N ASN A 99 17.26 5.00 11.03
CA ASN A 99 18.02 5.71 10.01
C ASN A 99 18.73 6.89 10.67
N GLU A 100 20.06 6.87 10.68
CA GLU A 100 20.88 7.91 11.30
C GLU A 100 20.74 9.28 10.63
N VAL A 101 20.46 9.29 9.31
CA VAL A 101 20.34 10.53 8.53
C VAL A 101 19.03 11.24 8.83
N THR A 102 17.92 10.50 8.94
CA THR A 102 16.60 11.09 9.17
C THR A 102 16.17 11.06 10.63
N GLY A 103 16.84 10.28 11.48
CA GLY A 103 16.51 10.07 12.89
C GLY A 103 15.34 9.11 13.15
N TYR A 104 14.66 8.65 12.11
CA TYR A 104 13.46 7.80 12.18
C TYR A 104 13.76 6.34 11.83
N ASN A 105 13.02 5.41 12.42
CA ASN A 105 13.11 3.98 12.11
C ASN A 105 12.47 3.67 10.75
N LEU A 106 13.12 2.78 9.99
CA LEU A 106 12.51 2.19 8.80
C LEU A 106 11.45 1.15 9.20
N GLU A 107 10.50 0.93 8.30
CA GLU A 107 9.40 -0.03 8.46
C GLU A 107 9.74 -1.35 7.77
N ILE A 108 9.29 -2.47 8.31
CA ILE A 108 9.17 -3.76 7.62
C ILE A 108 7.67 -4.02 7.44
N ASP A 109 7.24 -4.31 6.22
CA ASP A 109 5.81 -4.45 5.89
C ASP A 109 5.16 -5.64 6.61
N LEU A 110 5.80 -6.80 6.57
CA LEU A 110 5.28 -8.02 7.19
C LEU A 110 6.40 -8.70 7.96
N TYR A 111 6.29 -8.73 9.29
CA TYR A 111 7.26 -9.36 10.16
C TYR A 111 6.61 -10.37 11.10
N ASN A 112 7.34 -11.46 11.36
CA ASN A 112 7.05 -12.40 12.41
C ASN A 112 8.32 -12.64 13.25
N ASP A 113 8.22 -12.38 14.56
CA ASP A 113 9.38 -12.44 15.46
C ASP A 113 9.83 -13.87 15.77
N GLU A 114 8.89 -14.80 15.93
CA GLU A 114 9.20 -16.20 16.24
C GLU A 114 9.96 -16.87 15.09
N LEU A 115 9.61 -16.53 13.84
CA LEU A 115 10.26 -17.03 12.63
C LEU A 115 11.52 -16.23 12.26
N LYS A 116 11.76 -15.08 12.90
CA LYS A 116 12.76 -14.08 12.48
C LYS A 116 12.70 -13.82 10.97
N LEU A 117 11.47 -13.64 10.46
CA LEU A 117 11.18 -13.50 9.03
C LEU A 117 10.48 -12.18 8.77
N GLY A 118 11.07 -11.37 7.89
CA GLY A 118 10.51 -10.15 7.33
C GLY A 118 10.24 -10.29 5.83
N ILE A 119 9.16 -9.69 5.36
CA ILE A 119 8.82 -9.57 3.95
C ILE A 119 8.59 -8.11 3.61
N GLU A 120 9.14 -7.67 2.49
CA GLU A 120 9.01 -6.31 1.97
C GLU A 120 8.41 -6.35 0.55
N VAL A 121 7.40 -5.53 0.29
CA VAL A 121 6.79 -5.43 -1.04
C VAL A 121 7.34 -4.21 -1.79
N GLN A 122 8.18 -4.46 -2.78
CA GLN A 122 8.86 -3.40 -3.53
C GLN A 122 8.06 -2.94 -4.76
N GLY A 123 7.62 -1.67 -4.76
CA GLY A 123 7.00 -1.02 -5.93
C GLY A 123 7.99 -0.66 -7.05
N ASP A 124 7.48 -0.28 -8.23
CA ASP A 124 8.27 0.15 -9.42
C ASP A 124 9.30 1.24 -9.11
N GLN A 125 8.95 2.12 -8.16
CA GLN A 125 9.79 3.23 -7.72
C GLN A 125 11.15 2.79 -7.17
N HIS A 126 11.29 1.56 -6.68
CA HIS A 126 12.59 1.04 -6.22
C HIS A 126 13.55 0.71 -7.37
N TYR A 127 13.01 0.41 -8.56
CA TYR A 127 13.81 -0.10 -9.69
C TYR A 127 14.12 0.98 -10.72
N LYS A 128 13.28 2.02 -10.82
CA LYS A 128 13.42 3.07 -11.83
C LYS A 128 13.12 4.44 -11.24
N PHE A 129 13.84 5.45 -11.72
CA PHE A 129 13.48 6.83 -11.47
C PHE A 129 12.16 7.15 -12.18
N ILE A 130 11.08 7.24 -11.40
CA ILE A 130 9.78 7.72 -11.85
C ILE A 130 9.60 9.16 -11.33
N PRO A 131 9.46 10.19 -12.19
CA PRO A 131 9.32 11.59 -11.76
C PRO A 131 8.17 11.86 -10.79
N PHE A 132 7.08 11.09 -10.89
CA PHE A 132 5.95 11.18 -9.97
C PHE A 132 6.31 10.77 -8.53
N PHE A 133 7.17 9.75 -8.38
CA PHE A 133 7.59 9.23 -7.07
C PHE A 133 8.92 9.82 -6.58
N HIS A 134 9.73 10.38 -7.47
CA HIS A 134 11.03 10.95 -7.15
C HIS A 134 11.12 12.40 -7.62
N ARG A 135 11.31 13.31 -6.66
CA ARG A 135 11.55 14.74 -6.96
C ARG A 135 12.82 14.96 -7.78
N ASN A 136 13.86 14.16 -7.53
CA ASN A 136 15.16 14.25 -8.21
C ASN A 136 15.92 12.90 -8.13
N LYS A 137 17.02 12.77 -8.89
CA LYS A 137 17.86 11.55 -8.91
C LYS A 137 18.45 11.21 -7.53
N ASP A 138 18.67 12.22 -6.69
CA ASP A 138 19.14 12.02 -5.31
C ASP A 138 18.10 11.28 -4.46
N ALA A 139 16.81 11.54 -4.65
CA ALA A 139 15.75 10.83 -3.93
C ALA A 139 15.76 9.33 -4.26
N PHE A 140 16.00 8.96 -5.53
CA PHE A 140 16.15 7.57 -5.94
C PHE A 140 17.39 6.91 -5.30
N THR A 141 18.52 7.62 -5.27
CA THR A 141 19.75 7.12 -4.64
C THR A 141 19.58 6.93 -3.14
N LYS A 142 18.91 7.87 -2.47
CA LYS A 142 18.56 7.76 -1.04
C LYS A 142 17.61 6.59 -0.76
N GLN A 143 16.68 6.30 -1.66
CA GLN A 143 15.79 5.14 -1.52
C GLN A 143 16.59 3.84 -1.58
N ARG A 144 17.45 3.67 -2.59
CA ARG A 144 18.34 2.51 -2.70
C ARG A 144 19.23 2.34 -1.47
N TYR A 145 19.78 3.44 -0.95
CA TYR A 145 20.58 3.41 0.28
C TYR A 145 19.78 2.88 1.48
N ARG A 146 18.51 3.30 1.64
CA ARG A 146 17.65 2.82 2.72
C ARG A 146 17.32 1.33 2.57
N ASP A 147 17.08 0.88 1.36
CA ASP A 147 16.79 -0.54 1.08
C ASP A 147 18.01 -1.42 1.41
N GLU A 148 19.21 -1.02 0.99
CA GLU A 148 20.45 -1.75 1.31
C GLU A 148 20.76 -1.73 2.81
N MET A 149 20.59 -0.58 3.47
CA MET A 149 20.76 -0.47 4.92
C MET A 149 19.79 -1.39 5.67
N LYS A 150 18.52 -1.45 5.25
CA LYS A 150 17.52 -2.34 5.83
C LYS A 150 17.97 -3.80 5.74
N LYS A 151 18.44 -4.25 4.57
CA LYS A 151 18.96 -5.62 4.37
C LYS A 151 20.10 -5.94 5.31
N MET A 152 21.08 -5.05 5.40
CA MET A 152 22.26 -5.23 6.25
C MET A 152 21.87 -5.36 7.72
N LYS A 153 21.02 -4.45 8.21
CA LYS A 153 20.58 -4.46 9.60
C LYS A 153 19.72 -5.66 9.95
N CYS A 154 18.80 -6.06 9.08
CA CYS A 154 18.04 -7.30 9.29
C CYS A 154 18.99 -8.51 9.38
N ARG A 155 20.01 -8.58 8.53
CA ARG A 155 21.01 -9.66 8.58
C ARG A 155 21.82 -9.67 9.88
N GLU A 156 22.19 -8.51 10.39
CA GLU A 156 22.91 -8.36 11.68
C GLU A 156 22.07 -8.87 12.86
N GLU A 157 20.76 -8.62 12.83
CA GLU A 157 19.78 -9.12 13.82
C GLU A 157 19.35 -10.58 13.58
N GLY A 158 19.91 -11.27 12.59
CA GLY A 158 19.54 -12.64 12.25
C GLY A 158 18.13 -12.78 11.65
N ILE A 159 17.57 -11.69 11.13
CA ILE A 159 16.27 -11.65 10.47
C ILE A 159 16.44 -11.92 8.98
N MET A 160 15.77 -12.95 8.46
CA MET A 160 15.66 -13.19 7.03
C MET A 160 14.69 -12.16 6.42
N LEU A 161 15.16 -11.36 5.47
CA LEU A 161 14.32 -10.40 4.74
C LEU A 161 14.11 -10.87 3.29
N ILE A 162 12.88 -11.20 2.91
CA ILE A 162 12.51 -11.57 1.55
C ILE A 162 11.82 -10.39 0.86
N GLU A 163 12.32 -10.01 -0.30
CA GLU A 163 11.76 -8.93 -1.10
C GLU A 163 10.84 -9.48 -2.20
N ILE A 164 9.65 -8.90 -2.32
CA ILE A 164 8.67 -9.24 -3.36
C ILE A 164 8.64 -8.10 -4.38
N PRO A 165 9.15 -8.31 -5.60
CA PRO A 165 9.00 -7.34 -6.68
C PRO A 165 7.53 -7.17 -7.06
N TYR A 166 7.07 -5.94 -7.29
CA TYR A 166 5.72 -5.66 -7.80
C TYR A 166 5.37 -6.44 -9.07
N LYS A 167 6.38 -6.77 -9.89
CA LYS A 167 6.22 -7.47 -11.18
C LYS A 167 5.66 -8.88 -11.05
N VAL A 168 5.77 -9.48 -9.87
CA VAL A 168 5.22 -10.81 -9.59
C VAL A 168 3.70 -10.80 -9.74
N GLY A 169 3.05 -9.67 -9.44
CA GLY A 169 1.59 -9.55 -9.47
C GLY A 169 0.90 -10.41 -8.42
N GLU A 170 -0.43 -10.33 -8.35
CA GLU A 170 -1.21 -11.09 -7.35
C GLU A 170 -1.23 -12.60 -7.64
N ASP A 171 -1.30 -12.98 -8.92
CA ASP A 171 -1.40 -14.38 -9.35
C ASP A 171 -0.07 -15.14 -9.17
N GLY A 172 1.06 -14.49 -9.47
CA GLY A 172 2.40 -15.06 -9.30
C GLY A 172 2.92 -15.04 -7.86
N LEU A 173 2.21 -14.37 -6.95
CA LEU A 173 2.69 -14.10 -5.59
C LEU A 173 2.93 -15.37 -4.79
N LYS A 174 1.94 -16.28 -4.79
CA LYS A 174 1.99 -17.50 -4.00
C LYS A 174 3.14 -18.42 -4.43
N PRO A 175 3.31 -18.79 -5.71
CA PRO A 175 4.43 -19.63 -6.12
C PRO A 175 5.78 -18.95 -5.83
N TYR A 176 5.91 -17.65 -6.09
CA TYR A 176 7.13 -16.90 -5.77
C TYR A 176 7.47 -16.98 -4.28
N LEU A 177 6.51 -16.70 -3.40
CA LEU A 177 6.72 -16.77 -1.95
C LEU A 177 7.11 -18.18 -1.50
N VAL A 178 6.44 -19.22 -1.99
CA VAL A 178 6.77 -20.60 -1.62
C VAL A 178 8.20 -20.95 -2.03
N ASP A 179 8.63 -20.57 -3.23
CA ASP A 179 9.98 -20.84 -3.70
C ASP A 179 11.02 -20.08 -2.87
N GLN A 180 10.79 -18.78 -2.59
CA GLN A 180 11.68 -17.99 -1.72
C GLN A 180 11.77 -18.57 -0.31
N LEU A 181 10.64 -19.00 0.28
CA LEU A 181 10.61 -19.61 1.61
C LEU A 181 11.33 -20.96 1.65
N ARG A 182 11.24 -21.78 0.60
CA ARG A 182 12.02 -23.02 0.47
C ARG A 182 13.51 -22.73 0.37
N MET A 183 13.90 -21.78 -0.47
CA MET A 183 15.32 -21.38 -0.60
C MET A 183 15.88 -20.85 0.72
N ALA A 184 15.06 -20.16 1.51
CA ALA A 184 15.41 -19.67 2.83
C ALA A 184 15.31 -20.73 3.95
N GLY A 185 14.87 -21.96 3.64
CA GLY A 185 14.82 -23.07 4.60
C GLY A 185 13.60 -23.08 5.54
N TYR A 186 12.57 -22.27 5.26
CA TYR A 186 11.34 -22.22 6.06
C TYR A 186 10.32 -23.29 5.68
N LEU A 187 10.44 -23.85 4.49
CA LEU A 187 9.56 -24.90 3.97
C LEU A 187 10.43 -26.07 3.50
N LEU A 188 9.92 -27.28 3.73
CA LEU A 188 10.48 -28.53 3.23
C LEU A 188 10.10 -28.79 1.76
#